data_AF-A0A7C7UR72-F1
#
_entry.id   AF-A0A7C7UR72-F1
#
_cell.length_a   1.000
_cell.length_b   1.000
_cell.length_c   1.000
_cell.angle_alpha   90.00
_cell.angle_beta   90.00
_cell.angle_gamma   90.00
#
_symmetry.space_group_name_H-M   'P 1'
#
loop_
_entity.id
_entity.type
_entity.pdbx_description
1 polymer ?
#
loop_
_entity_poly.entity_id
_entity_poly.type
_entity_poly.pdbx_seq_one_letter_code
_entity_poly.pdbx_strand_id
1 'polypeptide(L)'
;LSRRDVVQPDILFVRKGREMIVAETHIDGPPDLVIEILSPSTAPLDQLVKRQLYARHGVREFWLVSPEASTVEVLELHEGAYRRRALVGRGDTVTSSVLEGLELAVDEIFA
;
A
#
# COMPACT_ATOMS: atom_id res chain seq x y z
N LEU A 1 -3.28 9.85 -8.79
CA LEU A 1 -3.40 8.70 -9.73
C LEU A 1 -3.84 9.17 -11.11
N SER A 2 -4.87 10.04 -11.18
CA SER A 2 -5.25 10.80 -12.37
C SER A 2 -5.76 12.19 -11.95
N ARG A 3 -6.12 13.06 -12.89
CA ARG A 3 -6.75 14.36 -12.58
C ARG A 3 -8.09 14.27 -11.85
N ARG A 4 -8.80 13.13 -11.95
CA ARG A 4 -10.11 12.90 -11.32
C ARG A 4 -10.04 11.94 -10.13
N ASP A 5 -8.94 11.20 -10.02
CA ASP A 5 -8.69 10.21 -8.98
C ASP A 5 -7.45 10.65 -8.18
N VAL A 6 -7.71 11.56 -7.24
CA VAL A 6 -6.71 12.12 -6.32
C VAL A 6 -6.93 11.52 -4.94
N VAL A 7 -5.87 10.97 -4.37
CA VAL A 7 -5.85 10.33 -3.05
C VAL A 7 -4.57 10.72 -2.33
N GLN A 8 -4.60 10.60 -1.02
CA GLN A 8 -3.45 10.83 -0.15
C GLN A 8 -3.24 9.58 0.70
N PRO A 9 -2.34 8.66 0.28
CA PRO A 9 -1.98 7.52 1.10
C PRO A 9 -1.13 7.97 2.30
N ASP A 10 -1.10 7.16 3.36
CA ASP A 10 -0.24 7.43 4.52
C ASP A 10 1.24 7.29 4.17
N ILE A 11 1.58 6.22 3.44
CA ILE A 11 2.94 5.99 2.95
C ILE A 11 2.86 5.50 1.51
N LEU A 12 3.79 5.98 0.68
CA LEU A 12 3.97 5.54 -0.70
C LEU A 12 5.45 5.36 -1.01
N PHE A 13 5.74 4.52 -2.00
CA PHE A 13 7.08 4.37 -2.54
C PHE A 13 7.06 4.43 -4.07
N VAL A 14 8.01 5.19 -4.62
CA VAL A 14 8.29 5.29 -6.06
C VAL A 14 9.71 4.78 -6.26
N ARG A 15 9.87 3.77 -7.11
CA ARG A 15 11.18 3.18 -7.40
C ARG A 15 12.04 4.11 -8.25
N LYS A 16 13.36 3.97 -8.12
CA LYS A 16 14.30 4.61 -9.03
C LYS A 16 14.00 4.28 -10.49
N GLY A 17 14.15 5.26 -11.37
CA GLY A 17 13.74 5.20 -12.78
C GLY A 17 12.28 5.55 -13.04
N ARG A 18 11.48 5.84 -12.00
CA ARG A 18 10.10 6.36 -12.11
C ARG A 18 9.95 7.76 -11.51
N GLU A 19 11.03 8.49 -11.32
CA GLU A 19 11.04 9.81 -10.66
C GLU A 19 10.18 10.85 -11.41
N MET A 20 9.90 10.63 -12.69
CA MET A 20 9.08 11.55 -13.51
C MET A 20 7.65 11.72 -12.99
N ILE A 21 7.13 10.79 -12.18
CA ILE A 21 5.80 10.95 -11.56
C ILE A 21 5.84 11.79 -10.28
N VAL A 22 7.03 12.11 -9.77
CA VAL A 22 7.21 12.92 -8.56
C VAL A 22 7.28 14.39 -8.98
N ALA A 23 6.15 15.09 -8.89
CA ALA A 23 6.10 16.53 -9.11
C ALA A 23 6.41 17.29 -7.82
N GLU A 24 6.63 18.60 -7.93
CA GLU A 24 6.94 19.48 -6.78
C GLU A 24 5.86 19.44 -5.69
N THR A 25 4.59 19.27 -6.08
CA THR A 25 3.44 19.37 -5.17
C THR A 25 2.67 18.08 -4.97
N HIS A 26 2.91 17.05 -5.79
CA HIS A 26 2.14 15.80 -5.77
C HIS A 26 2.81 14.67 -6.54
N ILE A 27 2.21 13.47 -6.47
CA ILE A 27 2.55 12.34 -7.33
C ILE A 27 1.57 12.28 -8.51
N ASP A 28 2.06 12.51 -9.74
CA ASP A 28 1.30 12.42 -10.98
C ASP A 28 1.41 11.02 -11.61
N GLY A 29 0.73 10.07 -10.98
CA GLY A 29 0.65 8.68 -11.45
C GLY A 29 0.46 7.69 -10.29
N PRO A 30 0.45 6.37 -10.58
CA PRO A 30 0.43 5.34 -9.56
C PRO A 30 1.82 5.12 -8.95
N PRO A 31 1.97 5.18 -7.62
CA PRO A 31 3.18 4.68 -6.95
C PRO A 31 3.42 3.19 -7.20
N ASP A 32 4.62 2.71 -6.90
CA ASP A 32 4.95 1.29 -6.99
C ASP A 32 4.37 0.49 -5.81
N LEU A 33 4.36 1.10 -4.62
CA LEU A 33 3.79 0.58 -3.38
C LEU A 33 2.98 1.69 -2.69
N VAL A 34 1.84 1.30 -2.14
CA VAL A 34 1.04 2.12 -1.22
C VAL A 34 0.80 1.35 0.08
N ILE A 35 0.90 2.03 1.21
CA ILE A 35 0.58 1.50 2.53
C ILE A 35 -0.47 2.43 3.17
N GLU A 36 -1.57 1.85 3.63
CA GLU A 36 -2.60 2.56 4.40
C GLU A 36 -2.63 1.99 5.83
N ILE A 37 -2.68 2.89 6.81
CA ILE A 37 -2.79 2.55 8.22
C ILE A 37 -4.27 2.68 8.59
N LEU A 38 -4.89 1.55 8.89
CA LEU A 38 -6.32 1.50 9.21
C LEU A 38 -6.59 2.25 10.50
N SER A 39 -7.59 3.13 10.47
CA SER A 39 -8.15 3.75 11.67
C SER A 39 -9.48 3.09 12.03
N PRO A 40 -9.86 3.03 13.32
CA PRO A 40 -11.16 2.50 13.73
C PRO A 40 -12.36 3.23 13.09
N SER A 41 -12.15 4.48 12.63
CA SER A 41 -13.19 5.34 12.05
C SER A 41 -13.23 5.33 10.52
N THR A 42 -12.24 4.76 9.83
CA THR A 42 -12.29 4.64 8.36
C THR A 42 -13.20 3.48 7.98
N ALA A 43 -14.38 3.82 7.47
CA ALA A 43 -15.40 2.84 7.13
C ALA A 43 -14.86 1.79 6.14
N PRO A 44 -15.26 0.51 6.26
CA PRO A 44 -14.88 -0.55 5.32
C PRO A 44 -15.12 -0.20 3.84
N LEU A 45 -16.10 0.68 3.58
CA LEU A 45 -16.39 1.18 2.24
C LEU A 45 -15.24 2.04 1.67
N ASP A 46 -14.63 2.92 2.47
CA ASP A 46 -13.50 3.76 2.01
C ASP A 46 -12.30 2.89 1.62
N GLN A 47 -12.00 1.87 2.43
CA GLN A 47 -10.94 0.90 2.16
C GLN A 47 -11.20 0.12 0.86
N LEU A 48 -12.45 -0.30 0.64
CA LEU A 48 -12.84 -1.00 -0.59
C LEU A 48 -12.68 -0.10 -1.82
N VAL A 49 -13.12 1.16 -1.73
CA VAL A 49 -13.02 2.14 -2.82
C VAL A 49 -11.55 2.42 -3.15
N LYS A 50 -10.72 2.72 -2.14
CA LYS A 50 -9.27 2.93 -2.32
C LYS A 50 -8.60 1.72 -2.94
N ARG A 51 -8.87 0.50 -2.44
CA ARG A 51 -8.32 -0.75 -2.99
C ARG A 51 -8.65 -0.91 -4.47
N GLN A 52 -9.90 -0.69 -4.87
CA GLN A 52 -10.30 -0.76 -6.27
C GLN A 52 -9.64 0.32 -7.12
N LEU A 53 -9.51 1.53 -6.57
CA LEU A 53 -8.89 2.65 -7.25
C LEU A 53 -7.40 2.40 -7.51
N TYR A 54 -6.67 1.94 -6.49
CA TYR A 54 -5.25 1.57 -6.63
C TYR A 54 -5.05 0.44 -7.63
N ALA A 55 -5.89 -0.60 -7.60
CA ALA A 55 -5.81 -1.71 -8.55
C ALA A 55 -6.05 -1.23 -10.00
N ARG A 56 -7.08 -0.42 -10.21
CA ARG A 56 -7.42 0.16 -11.51
C ARG A 56 -6.29 1.00 -12.10
N HIS A 57 -5.57 1.74 -11.25
CA HIS A 57 -4.47 2.60 -11.68
C HIS A 57 -3.12 1.88 -11.71
N GLY A 58 -3.03 0.60 -11.35
CA GLY A 58 -1.81 -0.17 -11.54
C GLY A 58 -0.77 -0.04 -10.42
N VAL A 59 -1.18 0.36 -9.21
CA VAL A 59 -0.31 0.24 -8.03
C VAL A 59 -0.02 -1.24 -7.82
N ARG A 60 1.27 -1.62 -7.79
CA ARG A 60 1.65 -3.04 -7.90
C ARG A 60 1.52 -3.79 -6.58
N GLU A 61 1.83 -3.13 -5.48
CA GLU A 61 1.73 -3.69 -4.14
C GLU A 61 0.96 -2.72 -3.22
N PHE A 62 0.06 -3.27 -2.41
CA PHE A 62 -0.80 -2.50 -1.52
C PHE A 62 -0.86 -3.15 -0.14
N TRP A 63 -0.48 -2.40 0.90
CA TRP A 63 -0.46 -2.89 2.28
C TRP A 63 -1.58 -2.25 3.09
N LEU A 64 -2.24 -3.07 3.89
CA LEU A 64 -3.17 -2.63 4.92
C LEU A 64 -2.56 -2.96 6.28
N VAL A 65 -2.20 -1.93 7.03
CA VAL A 65 -1.68 -2.08 8.39
C VAL A 65 -2.83 -1.85 9.36
N SER A 66 -3.15 -2.84 10.18
CA SER A 66 -4.17 -2.71 11.24
C SER A 66 -3.51 -2.56 12.60
N PRO A 67 -3.47 -1.35 13.18
CA PRO A 67 -2.95 -1.15 14.54
C PRO A 67 -3.76 -1.92 15.59
N GLU A 68 -5.09 -1.97 15.44
CA GLU A 68 -5.99 -2.67 16.37
C GLU A 68 -5.71 -4.18 16.40
N ALA A 69 -5.55 -4.80 15.23
CA ALA A 69 -5.25 -6.23 15.14
C ALA A 69 -3.74 -6.54 15.25
N SER A 70 -2.87 -5.52 15.23
CA SER A 70 -1.41 -5.68 15.09
C SER A 70 -1.03 -6.60 13.92
N THR A 71 -1.63 -6.36 12.76
CA THR A 71 -1.40 -7.16 11.53
C THR A 71 -1.06 -6.29 10.33
N VAL A 72 -0.36 -6.89 9.37
CA VAL A 72 -0.11 -6.33 8.05
C VAL A 72 -0.65 -7.30 7.00
N GLU A 73 -1.61 -6.86 6.20
CA GLU A 73 -2.06 -7.57 5.00
C GLU A 73 -1.32 -7.01 3.78
N VAL A 74 -0.64 -7.88 3.03
CA VAL A 74 0.02 -7.50 1.78
C VAL A 74 -0.74 -8.06 0.57
N LEU A 75 -1.11 -7.16 -0.33
CA LEU A 75 -1.83 -7.44 -1.55
C LEU A 75 -0.95 -7.13 -2.77
N GLU A 76 -0.97 -8.02 -3.77
CA GLU A 76 -0.27 -7.85 -5.04
C GLU A 76 -1.25 -7.77 -6.20
N LEU A 77 -0.96 -6.88 -7.16
CA LEU A 77 -1.81 -6.68 -8.32
C LEU A 77 -1.57 -7.78 -9.36
N HIS A 78 -2.61 -8.55 -9.67
CA HIS A 78 -2.61 -9.54 -10.73
C HIS A 78 -3.80 -9.30 -11.66
N GLU A 79 -3.52 -9.11 -12.96
CA GLU A 79 -4.57 -9.00 -14.00
C GLU A 79 -5.66 -7.94 -13.66
N GLY A 80 -5.27 -6.84 -13.02
CA GLY A 80 -6.17 -5.74 -12.65
C GLY A 80 -6.92 -5.91 -11.32
N ALA A 81 -6.65 -6.97 -10.57
CA ALA A 81 -7.22 -7.18 -9.23
C ALA A 81 -6.15 -7.56 -8.21
N TYR A 82 -6.32 -7.10 -6.97
CA TYR A 82 -5.43 -7.46 -5.87
C TYR A 82 -5.70 -8.90 -5.39
N ARG A 83 -4.62 -9.64 -5.14
CA ARG A 83 -4.64 -10.93 -4.44
C ARG A 83 -3.81 -10.81 -3.16
N ARG A 84 -4.26 -11.44 -2.09
CA ARG A 84 -3.49 -11.46 -0.84
C ARG A 84 -2.28 -12.37 -0.99
N ARG A 85 -1.09 -11.80 -0.85
CA ARG A 85 0.16 -12.55 -0.75
C ARG A 85 0.40 -13.00 0.70
N ALA A 86 0.19 -12.10 1.65
CA ALA A 86 0.47 -12.35 3.05
C ALA A 86 -0.53 -11.67 3.98
N LEU A 87 -0.76 -12.27 5.15
CA LEU A 87 -1.35 -11.63 6.32
C LEU A 87 -0.49 -12.09 7.49
N VAL A 88 0.24 -11.16 8.09
CA VAL A 88 1.24 -11.44 9.12
C VAL A 88 0.95 -10.61 10.36
N GLY A 89 1.31 -11.15 11.52
CA GLY A 89 1.14 -10.52 12.83
C GLY A 89 2.45 -10.43 13.60
N ARG A 90 2.37 -10.05 14.88
CA ARG A 90 3.54 -10.05 15.79
C ARG A 90 4.24 -11.41 15.80
N GLY A 91 5.56 -11.40 15.87
CA GLY A 91 6.42 -12.59 15.73
C GLY A 91 6.79 -12.95 14.29
N ASP A 92 6.07 -12.42 13.29
CA ASP A 92 6.37 -12.65 11.87
C ASP A 92 7.26 -11.55 11.28
N THR A 93 7.72 -11.78 10.05
CA THR A 93 8.42 -10.79 9.22
C THR A 93 7.59 -10.50 7.97
N VAL A 94 7.41 -9.22 7.63
CA VAL A 94 6.79 -8.78 6.38
C VAL A 94 7.87 -8.42 5.36
N THR A 95 7.68 -8.82 4.10
CA THR A 95 8.58 -8.52 2.99
C THR A 95 7.86 -7.77 1.88
N SER A 96 8.59 -7.16 0.93
CA SER A 96 8.00 -6.53 -0.27
C SER A 96 8.52 -7.18 -1.55
N SER A 97 7.64 -7.36 -2.55
CA SER A 97 8.05 -7.80 -3.89
C SER A 97 8.43 -6.63 -4.82
N VAL A 98 8.03 -5.40 -4.48
CA VAL A 98 8.33 -4.20 -5.28
C VAL A 98 9.48 -3.37 -4.72
N LEU A 99 9.71 -3.42 -3.41
CA LEU A 99 10.89 -2.87 -2.74
C LEU A 99 11.79 -4.04 -2.31
N GLU A 100 12.55 -4.56 -3.28
CA GLU A 100 13.42 -5.72 -3.10
C GLU A 100 14.39 -5.54 -1.92
N GLY A 101 14.49 -6.56 -1.08
CA GLY A 101 15.33 -6.56 0.12
C GLY A 101 14.71 -5.91 1.36
N LEU A 102 13.48 -5.39 1.27
CA LEU A 102 12.74 -4.98 2.46
C LEU A 102 12.28 -6.21 3.25
N GLU A 103 12.79 -6.34 4.47
CA GLU A 103 12.33 -7.30 5.48
C GLU A 103 12.16 -6.52 6.80
N LEU A 104 10.96 -6.56 7.37
CA LEU A 104 10.63 -5.85 8.61
C LEU A 104 9.99 -6.83 9.59
N ALA A 105 10.53 -6.89 10.81
CA ALA A 105 9.86 -7.60 11.89
C ALA A 105 8.56 -6.87 12.23
N VAL A 106 7.44 -7.60 12.27
CA VAL A 106 6.13 -6.98 12.53
C VAL A 106 6.08 -6.36 13.93
N ASP A 107 6.85 -6.89 14.88
CA ASP A 107 7.00 -6.30 16.20
C ASP A 107 7.58 -4.88 16.19
N GLU A 108 8.47 -4.54 15.24
CA GLU A 108 9.04 -3.19 15.12
C GLU A 108 8.03 -2.17 14.57
N ILE A 109 7.04 -2.64 13.80
CA ILE A 109 5.97 -1.79 13.26
C ILE A 109 5.00 -1.35 14.37
N PHE A 110 4.83 -2.18 15.40
CA PHE A 110 3.87 -1.99 16.49
C PHE A 110 4.54 -1.81 17.87
N ALA A 111 5.83 -1.50 17.91
CA ALA A 111 6.62 -1.35 19.15
C ALA A 111 6.18 -0.18 20.03
#